data_AF-A0A835TGJ2-F1
#
_entry.id   AF-A0A835TGJ2-F1
#
_cell.length_a   1.000
_cell.length_b   1.000
_cell.length_c   1.000
_cell.angle_alpha   90.00
_cell.angle_beta   90.00
_cell.angle_gamma   90.00
#
_symmetry.space_group_name_H-M   'P 1'
#
loop_
_entity.id
_entity.type
_entity.pdbx_description
1 polymer ?
#
loop_
_entity_poly.entity_id
_entity_poly.type
_entity_poly.pdbx_seq_one_letter_code
_entity_poly.pdbx_strand_id
1 'polypeptide(L)'
;MLQLVRPRPGTDTPHFSPDQVAAAAAFMARGLLRHYRLYQHVFSTEQAHTEYTAELMVETPVVPTFEAALSQGDWDALHDQRRAEAEAARVAAEEAEAARQEAEAKEAEEEARRLEEEARRAELARKPATLEEAIEHLVATRLENEKDPLAAAYKAKEAELLAKITSLEEAAAAKKPVSAVGAKK
;
A
#
# COMPACT_ATOMS: atom_id res chain seq x y z
N MET A 1 -16.08 -64.18 10.83
CA MET A 1 -17.32 -63.60 11.41
C MET A 1 -16.96 -62.25 12.02
N LEU A 2 -17.35 -61.14 11.38
CA LEU A 2 -17.10 -59.79 11.92
C LEU A 2 -18.15 -59.50 13.01
N GLN A 3 -17.78 -59.67 14.27
CA GLN A 3 -18.62 -59.24 15.38
C GLN A 3 -18.52 -57.72 15.52
N LEU A 4 -19.45 -57.00 14.87
CA LEU A 4 -19.58 -55.54 14.90
C LEU A 4 -20.17 -54.99 16.22
N VAL A 5 -20.41 -55.86 17.20
CA VAL A 5 -21.03 -55.49 18.49
C VAL A 5 -20.09 -55.82 19.63
N ARG A 6 -19.82 -54.85 20.51
CA ARG A 6 -19.02 -55.01 21.73
C ARG A 6 -19.72 -54.35 22.90
N PRO A 7 -19.64 -54.89 24.13
CA PRO A 7 -20.40 -54.37 25.28
C PRO A 7 -20.02 -52.93 25.68
N ARG A 8 -18.79 -52.49 25.42
CA ARG A 8 -18.32 -51.12 25.65
C ARG A 8 -17.37 -50.69 24.52
N PRO A 9 -17.90 -50.22 23.37
CA PRO A 9 -17.06 -49.69 22.31
C PRO A 9 -16.50 -48.31 22.71
N GLY A 10 -15.26 -48.02 22.30
CA GLY A 10 -14.69 -46.67 22.41
C GLY A 10 -15.30 -45.74 21.37
N THR A 11 -15.25 -44.42 21.61
CA THR A 11 -15.87 -43.38 20.76
C THR A 11 -15.40 -43.43 19.30
N ASP A 12 -14.15 -43.83 19.08
CA ASP A 12 -13.53 -43.87 17.75
C ASP A 12 -13.47 -45.29 17.15
N THR A 13 -14.22 -46.24 17.72
CA THR A 13 -14.23 -47.62 17.25
C THR A 13 -15.44 -47.90 16.36
N PRO A 14 -15.30 -48.69 15.28
CA PRO A 14 -16.39 -49.00 14.35
C PRO A 14 -17.37 -50.05 14.90
N HIS A 15 -17.51 -50.19 16.22
CA HIS A 15 -18.33 -51.21 16.87
C HIS A 15 -19.49 -50.57 17.61
N PHE A 16 -20.67 -51.19 17.56
CA PHE A 16 -21.85 -50.74 18.30
C PHE A 16 -21.97 -51.43 19.66
N SER A 17 -22.56 -50.75 20.65
CA SER A 17 -22.94 -51.39 21.91
C SER A 17 -24.27 -52.14 21.77
N PRO A 18 -24.52 -53.21 22.55
CA PRO A 18 -25.82 -53.88 22.58
C PRO A 18 -26.98 -52.90 22.83
N ASP A 19 -26.78 -51.91 23.70
CA ASP A 19 -27.79 -50.89 24.01
C ASP A 19 -28.07 -49.97 22.82
N GLN A 20 -27.03 -49.57 22.07
CA GLN A 20 -27.18 -48.78 20.85
C GLN A 20 -27.93 -49.56 19.76
N VAL A 21 -27.62 -50.85 19.59
CA VAL A 21 -28.32 -51.72 18.64
C VAL A 21 -29.78 -51.89 19.07
N ALA A 22 -30.05 -52.10 20.36
CA ALA A 22 -31.40 -52.22 20.89
C ALA A 22 -32.21 -50.92 20.70
N ALA A 23 -31.59 -49.76 20.95
CA ALA A 23 -32.22 -48.45 20.76
C ALA A 23 -32.51 -48.19 19.27
N ALA A 24 -31.56 -48.47 18.37
CA ALA A 24 -31.74 -48.33 16.93
C ALA A 24 -32.84 -49.30 16.41
N ALA A 25 -32.83 -50.55 16.85
CA ALA A 25 -33.86 -51.53 16.49
C ALA A 25 -35.25 -51.11 16.98
N ALA A 26 -35.35 -50.61 18.22
CA ALA A 26 -36.61 -50.10 18.77
C ALA A 26 -37.11 -48.86 18.02
N PHE A 27 -36.21 -47.94 17.65
CA PHE A 27 -36.53 -46.78 16.82
C PHE A 27 -37.06 -47.21 15.45
N MET A 28 -36.36 -48.11 14.76
CA MET A 28 -36.80 -48.63 13.46
C MET A 28 -38.13 -49.38 13.56
N ALA A 29 -38.34 -50.18 14.60
CA ALA A 29 -39.62 -50.86 14.82
C ALA A 29 -40.77 -49.87 15.07
N ARG A 30 -40.55 -48.82 15.87
CA ARG A 30 -41.58 -47.79 16.14
C ARG A 30 -41.83 -46.86 14.96
N GLY A 31 -40.83 -46.58 14.13
CA GLY A 31 -40.97 -45.74 12.95
C GLY A 31 -41.51 -46.53 11.77
N LEU A 32 -40.73 -47.50 11.30
CA LEU A 32 -40.98 -48.22 10.05
C LEU A 32 -42.11 -49.25 10.19
N LEU A 33 -42.08 -50.10 11.22
CA LEU A 33 -43.05 -51.19 11.34
C LEU A 33 -44.41 -50.70 11.84
N ARG A 34 -44.43 -49.74 12.76
CA ARG A 34 -45.69 -49.14 13.24
C ARG A 34 -46.48 -48.49 12.11
N HIS A 35 -45.80 -47.83 11.18
CA HIS A 35 -46.42 -47.17 10.05
C HIS A 35 -46.34 -48.01 8.77
N TYR A 36 -45.94 -49.28 8.85
CA TYR A 36 -45.78 -50.14 7.67
C TYR A 36 -47.06 -50.21 6.85
N ARG A 37 -48.23 -50.31 7.49
CA ARG A 37 -49.53 -50.30 6.80
C ARG A 37 -49.83 -48.96 6.13
N LEU A 38 -49.42 -47.84 6.74
CA LEU A 38 -49.55 -46.52 6.16
C LEU A 38 -48.62 -46.37 4.95
N TYR A 39 -47.35 -46.76 5.07
CA TYR A 39 -46.41 -46.75 3.94
C TYR A 39 -46.87 -47.68 2.83
N GLN A 40 -47.30 -48.90 3.16
CA GLN A 40 -47.90 -49.82 2.21
C GLN A 40 -49.06 -49.15 1.48
N HIS A 41 -49.98 -48.50 2.19
CA HIS A 41 -51.10 -47.78 1.57
C HIS A 41 -50.63 -46.65 0.66
N VAL A 42 -49.68 -45.81 1.12
CA VAL A 42 -49.11 -44.70 0.33
C VAL A 42 -48.45 -45.17 -0.96
N PHE A 43 -47.73 -46.30 -0.93
CA PHE A 43 -47.00 -46.81 -2.09
C PHE A 43 -47.78 -47.78 -2.98
N SER A 44 -48.91 -48.32 -2.52
CA SER A 44 -49.74 -49.25 -3.30
C SER A 44 -51.02 -48.64 -3.84
N THR A 45 -51.40 -47.46 -3.34
CA THR A 45 -52.62 -46.78 -3.76
C THR A 45 -52.24 -45.59 -4.62
N GLU A 46 -52.83 -45.46 -5.80
CA GLU A 46 -52.66 -44.27 -6.63
C GLU A 46 -53.21 -43.05 -5.88
N GLN A 47 -52.34 -42.07 -5.65
CA GLN A 47 -52.72 -40.81 -5.02
C GLN A 47 -52.94 -39.77 -6.11
N ALA A 48 -53.99 -38.96 -5.96
CA ALA A 48 -54.19 -37.82 -6.83
C ALA A 48 -53.11 -36.78 -6.53
N HIS A 49 -52.09 -36.71 -7.38
CA HIS A 49 -51.07 -35.67 -7.30
C HIS A 49 -51.60 -34.39 -7.94
N THR A 50 -51.54 -33.28 -7.22
CA THR A 50 -51.75 -31.97 -7.83
C THR A 50 -50.42 -31.49 -8.38
N GLU A 51 -50.25 -31.63 -9.68
CA GLU A 51 -49.07 -31.11 -10.37
C GLU A 51 -49.26 -29.61 -10.60
N TYR A 52 -48.29 -28.82 -10.14
CA TYR A 52 -48.22 -27.39 -10.41
C TYR A 52 -47.05 -27.14 -11.34
N THR A 53 -47.33 -26.70 -12.56
CA THR A 53 -46.32 -26.20 -13.48
C THR A 53 -46.22 -24.69 -13.31
N ALA A 54 -45.02 -24.22 -12.96
CA ALA A 54 -44.72 -22.80 -12.90
C ALA A 54 -43.66 -22.49 -13.96
N GLU A 55 -43.98 -21.59 -14.87
CA GLU A 55 -43.02 -21.03 -15.81
C GLU A 55 -42.40 -19.79 -15.15
N LEU A 56 -41.10 -19.86 -14.84
CA LEU A 56 -40.34 -18.70 -14.38
C LEU A 56 -39.48 -18.17 -15.52
N MET A 57 -39.59 -16.88 -15.77
CA MET A 57 -38.59 -16.16 -16.55
C MET A 57 -37.35 -15.97 -15.70
N VAL A 58 -36.26 -16.63 -16.09
CA VAL A 58 -34.94 -16.41 -15.50
C VAL A 58 -34.17 -15.51 -16.46
N GLU A 59 -33.78 -14.33 -15.99
CA GLU A 59 -32.83 -13.50 -16.70
C GLU A 59 -31.45 -14.17 -16.64
N THR A 60 -31.08 -14.87 -17.70
CA THR A 60 -29.73 -15.42 -17.85
C THR A 60 -28.82 -14.36 -18.44
N PRO A 61 -27.58 -14.20 -17.92
CA PRO A 61 -26.61 -13.30 -18.53
C PRO A 61 -26.38 -13.73 -19.98
N VAL A 62 -26.61 -12.80 -20.92
CA VAL A 62 -26.27 -13.01 -22.32
C VAL A 62 -24.75 -13.04 -22.39
N VAL A 63 -24.17 -14.24 -22.47
CA VAL A 63 -22.74 -14.41 -22.68
C VAL A 63 -22.47 -13.98 -24.14
N PRO A 64 -21.70 -12.90 -24.36
CA PRO A 64 -21.33 -12.51 -25.72
C PRO A 64 -20.57 -13.66 -26.37
N THR A 65 -20.82 -13.89 -27.66
CA THR A 65 -20.10 -14.88 -28.44
C THR A 65 -18.59 -14.57 -28.41
N PHE A 66 -17.77 -15.62 -28.44
CA PHE A 66 -16.29 -15.52 -28.39
C PHE A 66 -15.67 -14.74 -29.56
N GLU A 67 -16.47 -14.28 -30.53
CA GLU A 67 -16.03 -13.43 -31.63
C GLU A 67 -15.49 -12.07 -31.17
N ALA A 68 -15.95 -11.57 -30.01
CA ALA A 68 -15.46 -10.34 -29.40
C ALA A 68 -14.32 -10.57 -28.39
N ALA A 69 -13.88 -11.82 -28.19
CA ALA A 69 -12.80 -12.11 -27.26
C ALA A 69 -11.46 -11.67 -27.86
N LEU A 70 -10.65 -10.98 -27.06
CA LEU A 70 -9.27 -10.66 -27.41
C LEU A 70 -8.48 -11.95 -27.64
N SER A 71 -7.55 -11.92 -28.59
CA SER A 71 -6.57 -12.99 -28.72
C SER A 71 -5.70 -13.05 -27.46
N GLN A 72 -5.14 -14.21 -27.14
CA GLN A 72 -4.28 -14.36 -25.97
C GLN A 72 -3.10 -13.38 -26.00
N GLY A 73 -2.51 -13.15 -27.18
CA GLY A 73 -1.40 -12.21 -27.33
C GLY A 73 -1.80 -10.76 -27.07
N ASP A 74 -2.97 -10.34 -27.55
CA ASP A 74 -3.47 -8.98 -27.28
C ASP A 74 -3.85 -8.79 -25.82
N TRP A 75 -4.36 -9.86 -25.18
CA TRP A 75 -4.68 -9.86 -23.76
C TRP A 75 -3.41 -9.74 -22.90
N ASP A 76 -2.36 -10.51 -23.21
CA ASP A 76 -1.08 -10.44 -22.52
C ASP A 76 -0.44 -9.04 -22.68
N ALA A 77 -0.45 -8.49 -23.89
CA ALA A 77 0.06 -7.14 -24.17
C ALA A 77 -0.71 -6.05 -23.40
N LEU A 78 -2.05 -6.15 -23.31
CA LEU A 78 -2.86 -5.22 -22.54
C LEU A 78 -2.52 -5.26 -21.04
N HIS A 79 -2.26 -6.45 -20.50
CA HIS A 79 -1.87 -6.59 -19.09
C HIS A 79 -0.44 -6.17 -18.81
N ASP A 80 0.47 -6.38 -19.75
CA ASP A 80 1.84 -5.86 -19.66
C ASP A 80 1.83 -4.33 -19.66
N GLN A 81 1.05 -3.71 -20.55
CA GLN A 81 0.89 -2.25 -20.59
C GLN A 81 0.30 -1.72 -19.28
N ARG A 82 -0.76 -2.34 -18.77
CA ARG A 82 -1.36 -1.95 -17.48
C ARG A 82 -0.42 -2.09 -16.31
N ARG A 83 0.44 -3.12 -16.30
CA ARG A 83 1.47 -3.30 -15.28
C ARG A 83 2.52 -2.19 -15.34
N ALA A 84 3.00 -1.86 -16.53
CA ALA A 84 3.95 -0.76 -16.73
C ALA A 84 3.36 0.60 -16.30
N GLU A 85 2.11 0.87 -16.66
CA GLU A 85 1.40 2.10 -16.23
C GLU A 85 1.21 2.15 -14.71
N ALA A 86 0.87 1.03 -14.08
CA ALA A 86 0.73 0.94 -12.62
C ALA A 86 2.07 1.12 -11.89
N GLU A 87 3.16 0.55 -12.42
CA GLU A 87 4.51 0.74 -11.86
C GLU A 87 4.97 2.18 -12.01
N ALA A 88 4.76 2.81 -13.17
CA ALA A 88 5.07 4.22 -13.39
C ALA A 88 4.27 5.13 -12.44
N ALA A 89 2.97 4.85 -12.24
CA ALA A 89 2.15 5.59 -11.30
C ALA A 89 2.62 5.41 -9.85
N ARG A 90 3.09 4.22 -9.47
CA ARG A 90 3.63 3.96 -8.12
C ARG A 90 4.93 4.74 -7.89
N VAL A 91 5.86 4.71 -8.84
CA VAL A 91 7.11 5.48 -8.75
C VAL A 91 6.82 6.98 -8.66
N ALA A 92 5.91 7.50 -9.48
CA ALA A 92 5.53 8.92 -9.41
C ALA A 92 4.88 9.29 -8.07
N ALA A 93 4.11 8.40 -7.47
CA ALA A 93 3.53 8.61 -6.14
C ALA A 93 4.61 8.58 -5.04
N GLU A 94 5.54 7.63 -5.09
CA GLU A 94 6.68 7.53 -4.16
C GLU A 94 7.59 8.77 -4.25
N GLU A 95 7.88 9.26 -5.47
CA GLU A 95 8.64 10.50 -5.68
C GLU A 95 7.90 11.73 -5.16
N ALA A 96 6.58 11.80 -5.35
CA ALA A 96 5.77 12.90 -4.83
C ALA A 96 5.70 12.90 -3.30
N GLU A 97 5.64 11.73 -2.66
CA GLU A 97 5.70 11.60 -1.20
C GLU A 97 7.08 11.97 -0.66
N ALA A 98 8.16 11.53 -1.30
CA ALA A 98 9.52 11.92 -0.93
C ALA A 98 9.71 13.44 -1.02
N ALA A 99 9.23 14.07 -2.10
CA ALA A 99 9.30 15.51 -2.27
C ALA A 99 8.49 16.27 -1.20
N ARG A 100 7.35 15.74 -0.75
CA ARG A 100 6.56 16.32 0.34
C ARG A 100 7.30 16.21 1.68
N GLN A 101 7.89 15.06 1.99
CA GLN A 101 8.67 14.87 3.21
C GLN A 101 9.90 15.78 3.24
N GLU A 102 10.59 15.95 2.11
CA GLU A 102 11.72 16.89 2.02
C GLU A 102 11.29 18.35 2.18
N ALA A 103 10.13 18.73 1.64
CA ALA A 103 9.59 20.08 1.82
C ALA A 103 9.20 20.33 3.28
N GLU A 104 8.51 19.39 3.92
CA GLU A 104 8.12 19.47 5.34
C GLU A 104 9.36 19.50 6.25
N ALA A 105 10.41 18.73 5.94
CA ALA A 105 11.66 18.76 6.70
C ALA A 105 12.38 20.12 6.58
N LYS A 106 12.36 20.75 5.39
CA LYS A 106 12.94 22.09 5.20
C LYS A 106 12.15 23.15 5.96
N GLU A 107 10.83 23.11 5.91
CA GLU A 107 9.98 24.04 6.66
C GLU A 107 10.22 23.89 8.18
N ALA A 108 10.32 22.66 8.69
CA ALA A 108 10.63 22.40 10.09
C ALA A 108 12.03 22.90 10.50
N GLU A 109 13.04 22.78 9.64
CA GLU A 109 14.39 23.31 9.90
C GLU A 109 14.39 24.85 9.91
N GLU A 110 13.67 25.48 8.99
CA GLU A 110 13.53 26.94 8.93
C GLU A 110 12.78 27.49 10.16
N GLU A 111 11.70 26.84 10.59
CA GLU A 111 10.99 27.21 11.83
C GLU A 111 11.88 27.03 13.07
N ALA A 112 12.64 25.93 13.16
CA ALA A 112 13.57 25.72 14.27
C ALA A 112 14.64 26.81 14.32
N ARG A 113 15.24 27.18 13.18
CA ARG A 113 16.22 28.28 13.11
C ARG A 113 15.61 29.62 13.52
N ARG A 114 14.38 29.90 13.09
CA ARG A 114 13.69 31.14 13.49
C ARG A 114 13.44 31.20 15.00
N LEU A 115 13.02 30.09 15.61
CA LEU A 115 12.81 30.01 17.06
C LEU A 115 14.13 30.18 17.83
N GLU A 116 15.24 29.61 17.35
CA GLU A 116 16.57 29.81 17.94
C GLU A 116 17.05 31.26 17.83
N GLU A 117 16.83 31.91 16.68
CA GLU A 117 17.16 33.33 16.49
C GLU A 117 16.30 34.24 17.39
N GLU A 118 15.01 33.94 17.54
CA GLU A 118 14.11 34.68 18.43
C GLU A 118 14.49 34.49 19.90
N ALA A 119 14.87 33.27 20.31
CA ALA A 119 15.38 32.99 21.65
C ALA A 119 16.68 33.75 21.94
N ARG A 120 17.63 33.76 20.99
CA ARG A 120 18.87 34.55 21.11
C ARG A 120 18.61 36.04 21.25
N ARG A 121 17.69 36.58 20.44
CA ARG A 121 17.31 38.00 20.54
C ARG A 121 16.64 38.32 21.88
N ALA A 122 15.85 37.40 22.43
CA ALA A 122 15.24 37.56 23.74
C ALA A 122 16.28 37.54 24.88
N GLU A 123 17.30 36.67 24.79
CA GLU A 123 18.43 36.65 25.73
C GLU A 123 19.24 37.94 25.67
N LEU A 124 19.53 38.44 24.46
CA LEU A 124 20.22 39.71 24.25
C LEU A 124 19.38 40.94 24.65
N ALA A 125 18.06 40.83 24.74
CA ALA A 125 17.21 41.92 25.25
C ALA A 125 17.18 41.99 26.79
N ARG A 126 17.59 40.93 27.49
CA ARG A 126 17.61 40.89 28.96
C ARG A 126 18.79 41.70 29.49
N LYS A 127 18.56 42.46 30.57
CA LYS A 127 19.64 43.19 31.25
C LYS A 127 20.53 42.20 32.00
N PRO A 128 21.86 42.21 31.78
CA PRO A 128 22.79 41.36 32.53
C PRO A 128 22.80 41.76 34.01
N ALA A 129 22.86 40.77 34.90
CA ALA A 129 22.83 40.97 36.35
C ALA A 129 24.24 40.98 36.96
N THR A 130 25.22 40.36 36.29
CA THR A 130 26.61 40.28 36.74
C THR A 130 27.58 40.95 35.75
N LEU A 131 28.79 41.29 36.22
CA LEU A 131 29.84 41.87 35.38
C LEU A 131 30.35 40.89 34.30
N GLU A 132 30.38 39.60 34.61
CA GLU A 132 30.78 38.54 33.67
C GLU A 132 29.75 38.42 32.53
N GLU A 133 28.45 38.40 32.85
CA GLU A 133 27.36 38.42 31.85
C GLU A 133 27.37 39.69 30.98
N ALA A 134 27.75 40.85 31.54
CA ALA A 134 27.85 42.10 30.78
C ALA A 134 28.98 42.07 29.74
N ILE A 135 30.09 41.38 30.04
CA ILE A 135 31.19 41.18 29.10
C ILE A 135 30.75 40.23 27.97
N GLU A 136 30.11 39.11 28.31
CA GLU A 136 29.60 38.15 27.33
C GLU A 136 28.57 38.79 26.38
N HIS A 137 27.66 39.61 26.91
CA HIS A 137 26.68 40.35 26.13
C HIS A 137 27.30 41.36 25.16
N LEU A 138 28.33 42.08 25.61
CA LEU A 138 29.07 43.03 24.79
C LEU A 138 29.86 42.34 23.67
N VAL A 139 30.44 41.17 23.96
CA VAL A 139 31.13 40.34 22.96
C VAL A 139 30.14 39.76 21.95
N ALA A 140 29.00 39.23 22.40
CA ALA A 140 27.96 38.70 21.53
C ALA A 140 27.42 39.78 20.57
N THR A 141 27.14 40.98 21.10
CA THR A 141 26.65 42.12 20.31
C THR A 141 27.69 42.58 19.27
N ARG A 142 28.98 42.64 19.65
CA ARG A 142 30.05 42.97 18.69
C ARG A 142 30.19 41.92 17.60
N LEU A 143 30.10 40.65 17.95
CA LEU A 143 30.15 39.55 16.98
C LEU A 143 28.96 39.58 16.01
N GLU A 144 27.75 39.92 16.45
CA GLU A 144 26.61 40.12 15.54
C GLU A 144 26.84 41.30 14.59
N ASN A 145 27.32 42.43 15.12
CA ASN A 145 27.63 43.61 14.29
C ASN A 145 28.77 43.36 13.28
N GLU A 146 29.71 42.46 13.57
CA GLU A 146 30.80 42.09 12.67
C GLU A 146 30.40 40.97 11.68
N LYS A 147 29.40 40.14 12.01
CA LYS A 147 28.91 39.06 11.14
C LYS A 147 28.24 39.59 9.88
N ASP A 148 27.38 40.60 10.00
CA ASP A 148 26.64 41.17 8.87
C ASP A 148 27.56 41.73 7.75
N PRO A 149 28.59 42.56 8.04
CA PRO A 149 29.49 43.05 7.01
C PRO A 149 30.39 41.94 6.44
N LEU A 150 30.80 40.95 7.24
CA LEU A 150 31.56 39.80 6.76
C LEU A 150 30.73 38.93 5.81
N ALA A 151 29.47 38.64 6.17
CA ALA A 151 28.55 37.89 5.33
C ALA A 151 28.27 38.61 4.00
N ALA A 152 28.10 39.94 4.04
CA ALA A 152 27.97 40.76 2.83
C ALA A 152 29.23 40.73 1.96
N ALA A 153 30.43 40.81 2.57
CA ALA A 153 31.70 40.73 1.85
C ALA A 153 31.93 39.35 1.21
N TYR A 154 31.52 38.27 1.88
CA TYR A 154 31.58 36.91 1.30
C TYR A 154 30.62 36.73 0.15
N LYS A 155 29.36 37.18 0.27
CA LYS A 155 28.39 37.13 -0.84
C LYS A 155 28.87 37.92 -2.06
N ALA A 156 29.48 39.10 -1.85
CA ALA A 156 30.05 39.88 -2.93
C ALA A 156 31.20 39.15 -3.64
N LYS A 157 32.09 38.50 -2.89
CA LYS A 157 33.18 37.68 -3.45
C LYS A 157 32.67 36.45 -4.19
N GLU A 158 31.65 35.79 -3.68
CA GLU A 158 31.04 34.63 -4.32
C GLU A 158 30.41 35.00 -5.67
N ALA A 159 29.68 36.12 -5.73
CA ALA A 159 29.14 36.65 -6.98
C ALA A 159 30.24 37.01 -7.99
N GLU A 160 31.35 37.58 -7.53
CA GLU A 160 32.51 37.88 -8.37
C GLU A 160 33.17 36.60 -8.92
N LEU A 161 33.31 35.57 -8.09
CA LEU A 161 33.89 34.28 -8.49
C LEU A 161 32.98 33.54 -9.48
N LEU A 162 31.67 33.55 -9.26
CA LEU A 162 30.70 32.96 -10.19
C LEU A 162 30.75 33.66 -11.56
N ALA A 163 30.80 35.00 -11.58
CA ALA A 163 30.95 35.75 -12.83
C ALA A 163 32.28 35.46 -13.55
N LYS A 164 33.36 35.20 -12.80
CA LYS A 164 34.65 34.74 -13.38
C LYS A 164 34.55 33.32 -13.94
N ILE A 165 33.85 32.42 -13.26
CA ILE A 165 33.64 31.05 -13.73
C ILE A 165 32.84 31.06 -15.04
N THR A 166 31.71 31.78 -15.10
CA THR A 166 30.90 31.86 -16.33
C THR A 166 31.67 32.44 -17.50
N SER A 167 32.44 33.52 -17.29
CA SER A 167 33.29 34.10 -18.34
C SER A 167 34.42 33.18 -18.79
N LEU A 168 34.99 32.37 -17.89
CA LEU A 168 36.00 31.36 -18.24
C LEU A 168 35.40 30.16 -18.97
N GLU A 169 34.19 29.73 -18.61
CA GLU A 169 33.44 28.68 -19.30
C GLU A 169 33.05 29.10 -20.72
N GLU A 170 32.57 30.33 -20.90
CA GLU A 170 32.29 30.92 -22.22
C GLU A 170 33.57 31.02 -23.07
N ALA A 171 34.69 31.46 -22.48
CA ALA A 171 35.98 31.53 -23.17
C ALA A 171 36.55 30.14 -23.52
N ALA A 172 36.29 29.11 -22.69
CA ALA A 172 36.68 27.73 -22.96
C ALA A 172 35.79 27.08 -24.04
N ALA A 173 34.50 27.38 -24.05
CA ALA A 173 33.57 26.95 -25.10
C ALA A 173 33.93 27.58 -26.46
N ALA A 174 34.34 28.85 -26.48
CA ALA A 174 34.80 29.54 -27.68
C ALA A 174 36.17 29.05 -28.20
N LYS A 175 36.99 28.44 -27.34
CA LYS A 175 38.32 27.90 -27.69
C LYS A 175 38.33 26.43 -28.10
N LYS A 176 37.21 25.69 -28.12
CA LYS A 176 37.16 24.34 -28.71
C LYS A 176 37.34 24.43 -30.24
N PRO A 177 38.46 23.95 -30.82
CA PRO A 177 38.66 23.99 -32.26
C PRO A 177 37.83 22.90 -32.95
N VAL A 178 37.05 23.32 -33.95
CA VAL A 178 36.48 22.44 -34.98
C VAL A 178 37.63 21.90 -35.82
N SER A 179 38.16 20.72 -35.46
CA SER A 179 39.05 19.95 -36.35
C SER A 179 38.75 18.47 -36.25
N ALA A 180 37.63 18.03 -36.82
CA ALA A 180 37.45 16.64 -37.26
C ALA A 180 36.21 16.47 -38.16
N VAL A 181 36.15 17.08 -39.35
CA VAL A 181 35.44 16.47 -40.50
C VAL A 181 36.06 17.02 -41.80
N GLY A 182 36.58 16.11 -42.65
CA GLY A 182 36.55 16.33 -44.10
C GLY A 182 37.88 16.57 -44.83
N ALA A 183 38.77 15.58 -44.88
CA ALA A 183 39.73 15.45 -46.00
C ALA A 183 40.23 14.01 -46.14
N LYS A 184 39.45 13.16 -46.83
CA LYS A 184 39.97 12.03 -47.60
C LYS A 184 39.36 12.10 -49.00
N LYS A 185 40.19 12.50 -49.95
CA LYS A 185 40.10 12.07 -51.35
C LYS A 185 40.91 10.79 -51.49
#